data_AF-A0A8B3S4H1-F1
#
_entry.id   AF-A0A8B3S4H1-F1
#
_cell.length_a   1.000
_cell.length_b   1.000
_cell.length_c   1.000
_cell.angle_alpha   90.00
_cell.angle_beta   90.00
_cell.angle_gamma   90.00
#
_symmetry.space_group_name_H-M   'P 1'
#
loop_
_entity.id
_entity.type
_entity.pdbx_description
1 polymer ?
#
loop_
_entity_poly.entity_id
_entity_poly.type
_entity_poly.pdbx_seq_one_letter_code
_entity_poly.pdbx_strand_id
1 'polypeptide(L)'
;MFDTYKTVLEADKIYLQDAESVFGHVFISFLSLYIHCKLEQILKKSELNRTMTPIDLLFTYGKVYHVDLGDRSMVTEVPKKVRDLEERLGLDIFPKVIRS
;
A
#
# COMPACT_ATOMS: atom_id res chain seq x y z
N MET A 1 -9.00 -8.94 12.51
CA MET A 1 -9.06 -7.46 12.60
C MET A 1 -8.24 -6.96 13.78
N PHE A 2 -8.54 -7.42 15.01
CA PHE A 2 -7.74 -7.09 16.21
C PHE A 2 -6.34 -7.72 16.20
N ASP A 3 -6.19 -8.96 15.71
CA ASP A 3 -4.89 -9.63 15.62
C ASP A 3 -3.94 -8.98 14.61
N THR A 4 -4.47 -8.49 13.49
CA THR A 4 -3.72 -7.71 12.50
C THR A 4 -3.25 -6.39 13.09
N TYR A 5 -4.12 -5.72 13.84
CA TYR A 5 -3.79 -4.48 14.55
C TYR A 5 -2.67 -4.68 15.58
N LYS A 6 -2.72 -5.76 16.35
CA LYS A 6 -1.71 -6.04 17.39
C LYS A 6 -0.38 -6.52 16.81
N THR A 7 -0.41 -7.35 15.78
CA THR A 7 0.79 -8.06 15.26
C THR A 7 1.48 -7.31 14.12
N VAL A 8 0.73 -6.63 13.25
CA VAL A 8 1.29 -5.93 12.07
C VAL A 8 1.63 -4.48 12.39
N LEU A 9 0.86 -3.82 13.27
CA LEU A 9 1.08 -2.42 13.64
C LEU A 9 1.86 -2.24 14.94
N GLU A 10 2.35 -3.33 15.55
CA GLU A 10 3.09 -3.34 16.83
C GLU A 10 2.44 -2.49 17.94
N ALA A 11 1.11 -2.36 17.93
CA ALA A 11 0.39 -1.39 18.78
C ALA A 11 0.43 -1.70 20.29
N ASP A 12 1.00 -2.84 20.69
CA ASP A 12 1.23 -3.25 22.07
C ASP A 12 2.41 -2.50 22.73
N LYS A 13 3.28 -1.83 21.96
CA LYS A 13 4.40 -1.03 22.49
C LYS A 13 3.94 0.37 22.88
N ILE A 14 3.11 0.49 23.92
CA ILE A 14 2.78 1.78 24.53
C ILE A 14 4.01 2.26 25.34
N TYR A 15 5.00 2.84 24.66
CA TYR A 15 6.12 3.58 25.26
C TYR A 15 5.79 5.08 25.44
N LEU A 16 4.51 5.45 25.43
CA LEU A 16 4.08 6.85 25.41
C LEU A 16 3.49 7.24 26.76
N GLN A 17 4.25 8.06 27.50
CA GLN A 17 3.88 8.58 28.83
C GLN A 17 2.91 9.78 28.75
N ASP A 18 2.74 10.39 27.57
CA ASP A 18 1.93 11.59 27.37
C ASP A 18 0.68 11.32 26.51
N ALA A 19 -0.45 11.90 26.93
CA ALA A 19 -1.77 11.61 26.36
C ALA A 19 -1.87 12.00 24.88
N GLU A 20 -1.25 13.10 24.46
CA GLU A 20 -1.29 13.57 23.07
C GLU A 20 -0.56 12.60 22.15
N SER A 21 0.55 12.05 22.62
CA SER A 21 1.30 11.03 21.87
C SER A 21 0.51 9.73 21.73
N VAL A 22 -0.20 9.30 22.78
CA VAL A 22 -1.08 8.12 22.73
C VAL A 22 -2.21 8.33 21.70
N PHE A 23 -2.84 9.51 21.70
CA PHE A 23 -3.87 9.82 20.70
C PHE A 23 -3.31 9.81 19.27
N GLY A 24 -2.15 10.41 19.05
CA GLY A 24 -1.47 10.40 17.74
C GLY A 24 -1.16 8.97 17.27
N HIS A 25 -0.62 8.13 18.17
CA HIS A 25 -0.34 6.74 17.86
C HIS A 25 -1.61 5.95 17.49
N VAL A 26 -2.66 6.03 18.32
CA VAL A 26 -3.94 5.36 18.06
C VAL A 26 -4.56 5.83 16.74
N PHE A 27 -4.48 7.13 16.45
CA PHE A 27 -4.98 7.68 15.19
C PHE A 27 -4.24 7.12 13.97
N ILE A 28 -2.90 7.08 13.99
CA ILE A 28 -2.10 6.53 12.90
C ILE A 28 -2.33 5.02 12.77
N SER A 29 -2.44 4.27 13.88
CA SER A 29 -2.75 2.85 13.85
C SER A 29 -4.15 2.60 13.25
N PHE A 30 -5.14 3.42 13.59
CA PHE A 30 -6.47 3.35 13.00
C PHE A 30 -6.45 3.59 11.49
N LEU A 31 -5.75 4.65 11.04
CA LEU A 31 -5.62 4.95 9.62
C LEU A 31 -4.93 3.82 8.86
N SER A 32 -3.85 3.27 9.43
CA SER A 32 -3.12 2.14 8.86
C SER A 32 -4.01 0.90 8.72
N LEU A 33 -4.80 0.59 9.75
CA LEU A 33 -5.75 -0.52 9.72
C LEU A 33 -6.85 -0.29 8.69
N TYR A 34 -7.38 0.93 8.59
CA TYR A 34 -8.39 1.29 7.59
C TYR A 34 -7.88 1.05 6.17
N ILE A 35 -6.67 1.54 5.87
CA ILE A 35 -6.02 1.34 4.56
C ILE A 35 -5.82 -0.15 4.31
N HIS A 36 -5.30 -0.90 5.29
CA HIS A 36 -5.10 -2.34 5.18
C HIS A 36 -6.40 -3.08 4.83
N CYS A 37 -7.50 -2.78 5.52
CA CYS A 37 -8.81 -3.37 5.23
C CYS A 37 -9.32 -3.00 3.83
N LYS A 38 -9.08 -1.76 3.36
CA LYS A 38 -9.45 -1.36 2.00
C LYS A 38 -8.67 -2.13 0.95
N LEU A 39 -7.36 -2.31 1.13
CA LEU A 39 -6.54 -3.13 0.24
C LEU A 39 -7.01 -4.58 0.22
N GLU A 40 -7.32 -5.15 1.39
CA GLU A 40 -7.83 -6.51 1.49
C GLU A 40 -9.19 -6.67 0.77
N GLN A 41 -10.06 -5.66 0.85
CA GLN A 41 -11.32 -5.64 0.10
C GLN A 41 -11.10 -5.61 -1.41
N ILE A 42 -10.14 -4.81 -1.90
CA ILE A 42 -9.81 -4.76 -3.33
C ILE A 42 -9.30 -6.14 -3.79
N LEU A 43 -8.38 -6.75 -3.04
CA LEU A 43 -7.84 -8.07 -3.35
C LEU A 43 -8.91 -9.17 -3.34
N LYS A 44 -9.90 -9.09 -2.43
CA LYS A 44 -11.05 -10.02 -2.41
C LYS A 44 -11.93 -9.86 -3.64
N LYS A 45 -12.20 -8.61 -4.07
CA LYS A 45 -13.02 -8.34 -5.26
C LYS A 45 -12.37 -8.84 -6.56
N SER A 46 -11.04 -8.83 -6.63
CA SER A 46 -10.28 -9.34 -7.77
C SER A 46 -9.88 -10.82 -7.63
N GLU A 47 -10.37 -11.53 -6.60
CA GLU A 47 -10.01 -12.94 -6.27
C GLU A 47 -8.50 -13.19 -6.08
N LEU A 48 -7.72 -12.15 -5.78
CA LEU A 48 -6.26 -12.21 -5.59
C LEU A 48 -5.85 -12.46 -4.13
N ASN A 49 -6.81 -12.43 -3.20
CA ASN A 49 -6.57 -12.60 -1.76
C ASN A 49 -6.01 -13.99 -1.36
N ARG A 50 -6.04 -14.98 -2.28
CA ARG A 50 -5.44 -16.30 -2.05
C ARG A 50 -3.94 -16.35 -2.36
N THR A 51 -3.47 -15.44 -3.22
CA THR A 51 -2.10 -15.44 -3.74
C THR A 51 -1.27 -14.27 -3.26
N MET A 52 -1.91 -13.21 -2.77
CA MET A 52 -1.26 -11.96 -2.43
C MET A 52 -1.88 -11.33 -1.18
N THR A 53 -1.05 -10.89 -0.24
CA THR A 53 -1.49 -10.10 0.91
C THR A 53 -1.46 -8.60 0.60
N PRO A 54 -2.16 -7.76 1.36
CA PRO A 54 -2.05 -6.30 1.23
C PRO A 54 -0.60 -5.78 1.32
N ILE A 55 0.25 -6.42 2.13
CA ILE A 55 1.66 -6.04 2.27
C ILE A 55 2.44 -6.40 1.00
N ASP A 56 2.20 -7.57 0.42
CA ASP A 56 2.83 -7.98 -0.85
C ASP A 56 2.45 -7.03 -1.99
N LEU A 57 1.18 -6.56 -2.01
CA LEU A 57 0.69 -5.60 -2.99
C LEU A 57 1.45 -4.27 -2.87
N LEU A 58 1.54 -3.72 -1.66
CA LEU A 58 2.31 -2.50 -1.38
C LEU A 58 3.78 -2.65 -1.76
N PHE A 59 4.40 -3.79 -1.43
CA PHE A 59 5.79 -4.06 -1.80
C PHE A 59 5.98 -4.17 -3.31
N THR A 60 5.02 -4.76 -4.02
CA THR A 60 5.07 -4.89 -5.48
C THR A 60 4.91 -3.54 -6.16
N TYR A 61 3.99 -2.70 -5.69
CA TYR A 61 3.79 -1.35 -6.22
C TYR A 61 4.93 -0.40 -5.86
N GLY A 62 5.51 -0.54 -4.66
CA GLY A 62 6.67 0.24 -4.23
C GLY A 62 7.95 -0.02 -5.02
N LYS A 63 8.01 -1.07 -5.86
CA LYS A 63 9.12 -1.29 -6.79
C LYS A 63 9.10 -0.35 -8.00
N VAL A 64 7.96 0.29 -8.28
CA VAL A 64 7.87 1.28 -9.35
C VAL A 64 8.33 2.62 -8.79
N TYR A 65 9.56 3.00 -9.11
CA TYR A 65 10.12 4.27 -8.69
C TYR A 65 9.88 5.34 -9.75
N HIS A 66 9.47 6.53 -9.34
CA HIS A 66 9.56 7.71 -10.20
C HIS A 66 10.99 8.26 -10.10
N VAL A 67 11.77 8.23 -11.18
CA VAL A 67 13.12 8.80 -11.19
C VAL A 67 13.04 10.13 -11.90
N ASP A 68 13.18 11.21 -11.13
CA ASP A 68 13.25 12.56 -11.68
C ASP A 68 14.70 12.84 -12.09
N LEU A 69 14.96 12.86 -13.40
CA LEU A 69 16.25 13.24 -13.97
C LEU A 69 16.16 14.69 -14.45
N GLY A 70 16.12 15.63 -13.50
CA GLY A 70 16.28 17.07 -13.71
C GLY A 70 15.30 17.69 -14.71
N ASP A 71 15.59 17.60 -16.00
CA ASP A 71 14.80 18.13 -17.12
C ASP A 71 13.72 17.15 -17.65
N ARG A 72 13.69 15.89 -17.17
CA ARG A 72 12.69 14.90 -17.57
C ARG A 72 12.27 14.03 -16.39
N SER A 73 11.00 14.15 -16.01
CA SER A 73 10.33 13.19 -15.13
C SER A 73 10.15 11.88 -15.90
N MET A 74 10.94 10.85 -15.57
CA MET A 74 10.74 9.51 -16.13
C MET A 74 10.32 8.56 -15.01
N VAL A 75 9.10 8.04 -15.10
CA VAL A 75 8.75 6.85 -14.34
C VAL A 75 9.73 5.75 -14.76
N THR A 76 10.37 5.06 -13.80
CA THR A 76 11.12 3.85 -14.13
C THR A 76 10.20 2.88 -14.86
N GLU A 77 10.75 2.05 -15.73
CA GLU A 77 9.95 1.10 -16.51
C GLU A 77 8.97 0.35 -15.60
N VAL A 78 7.66 0.56 -15.80
CA VAL A 78 6.63 -0.17 -15.05
C VAL A 78 6.70 -1.63 -15.50
N PRO A 79 7.10 -2.57 -14.62
CA PRO A 79 7.26 -3.96 -15.03
C PRO A 79 5.92 -4.52 -15.54
N LYS A 80 5.95 -5.39 -16.55
CA LYS A 80 4.73 -6.04 -17.09
C LYS A 80 3.86 -6.64 -15.98
N LYS A 81 4.47 -7.35 -15.03
CA LYS A 81 3.79 -7.93 -13.86
C LYS A 81 3.01 -6.90 -13.04
N VAL A 82 3.48 -5.65 -12.94
CA VAL A 82 2.79 -4.59 -12.19
C VAL A 82 1.61 -4.05 -12.98
N ARG A 83 1.75 -3.87 -14.30
CA ARG A 83 0.64 -3.49 -15.19
C ARG A 83 -0.47 -4.55 -15.22
N ASP A 84 -0.09 -5.82 -15.40
CA ASP A 84 -1.06 -6.92 -15.40
C ASP A 84 -1.80 -7.00 -14.06
N LEU A 85 -1.10 -6.73 -12.95
CA LEU A 85 -1.68 -6.68 -11.61
C LEU A 85 -2.64 -5.49 -11.46
N GLU A 86 -2.27 -4.30 -11.92
CA GLU A 86 -3.11 -3.10 -11.94
C GLU A 86 -4.40 -3.31 -12.75
N GLU A 87 -4.29 -3.89 -13.95
CA GLU A 87 -5.45 -4.24 -14.79
C GLU A 87 -6.41 -5.21 -14.09
N ARG A 88 -5.88 -6.24 -13.43
CA ARG A 88 -6.69 -7.20 -12.66
C ARG A 88 -7.34 -6.57 -11.43
N LEU A 89 -6.70 -5.57 -10.84
CA LEU A 89 -7.24 -4.83 -9.69
C LEU A 89 -8.22 -3.73 -10.13
N GLY A 90 -8.27 -3.39 -11.42
CA GLY A 90 -9.09 -2.31 -11.96
C GLY A 90 -8.66 -0.93 -11.47
N LEU A 91 -7.37 -0.74 -11.20
CA LEU A 91 -6.79 0.52 -10.72
C LEU A 91 -6.12 1.27 -11.89
N ASP A 92 -5.92 2.58 -11.75
CA ASP A 92 -5.24 3.43 -12.73
C ASP A 92 -4.25 4.34 -12.01
N ILE A 93 -3.22 3.72 -11.43
CA ILE A 93 -2.24 4.35 -10.54
C ILE A 93 -0.96 4.70 -11.31
N PHE A 94 -0.54 3.87 -12.25
CA PHE A 94 0.68 4.07 -13.02
C PHE A 94 0.39 4.64 -14.41
N PRO A 95 1.26 5.51 -14.95
CA PRO A 95 1.06 6.05 -16.28
C PRO A 95 1.17 4.94 -17.33
N LYS A 96 0.09 4.74 -18.08
CA LYS A 96 0.06 3.93 -19.30
C LYS A 96 0.82 4.71 -20.37
N VAL A 97 2.10 4.42 -20.52
CA VAL A 97 3.05 5.04 -21.48
C VAL A 97 2.32 5.56 -22.73
N ILE A 98 2.00 6.87 -22.76
CA ILE A 98 1.53 7.54 -23.97
C ILE A 98 2.80 7.93 -24.72
N ARG A 99 3.26 7.03 -25.60
CA ARG A 99 4.18 7.42 -26.68
C ARG A 99 3.32 8.04 -27.78
N SER A 100 3.35 9.37 -27.86
CA SER A 100 3.17 10.07 -29.14
C SER A 100 4.47 10.00 -29.95
#